data_AF-A0A1J5PW89-F1
#
_entry.id   AF-A0A1J5PW89-F1
#
_cell.length_a   1.000
_cell.length_b   1.000
_cell.length_c   1.000
_cell.angle_alpha   90.00
_cell.angle_beta   90.00
_cell.angle_gamma   90.00
#
_symmetry.space_group_name_H-M   'P 1'
#
loop_
_entity.id
_entity.type
_entity.pdbx_description
1 polymer ?
#
loop_
_entity_poly.entity_id
_entity_poly.type
_entity_poly.pdbx_seq_one_letter_code
_entity_poly.pdbx_strand_id
1 'polypeptide(L)'
;MATWKINDEEVFPVCSPRLLRGAHPLRVPGDLRHHTRIHTSSPLILRDDWPLWLEEAGIPQISAANEISCDLLYPSFQMAIEGMGVVMGRSAVVRSDIAMGRLVEPFAIRLPSPLAYHIVTEEHRAKLPKVKSFVDWLLREFKQTMSEVPRSKNR
;
A
#
# COMPACT_ATOMS: atom_id res chain seq x y z
N MET A 1 -18.30 18.76 10.87
CA MET A 1 -18.15 17.98 9.60
C MET A 1 -18.55 16.55 9.90
N ALA A 2 -19.35 15.92 9.05
CA ALA A 2 -19.68 14.50 9.22
C ALA A 2 -18.66 13.63 8.48
N THR A 3 -18.16 12.59 9.14
CA THR A 3 -17.13 11.70 8.62
C THR A 3 -17.45 10.24 8.89
N TRP A 4 -17.18 9.38 7.91
CA TRP A 4 -17.30 7.92 8.04
C TRP A 4 -16.02 7.26 7.55
N LYS A 5 -15.39 6.45 8.40
CA LYS A 5 -14.20 5.67 8.03
C LYS A 5 -14.59 4.54 7.08
N ILE A 6 -13.89 4.44 5.95
CA ILE A 6 -14.12 3.41 4.94
C ILE A 6 -13.43 2.11 5.35
N ASN A 7 -12.12 2.16 5.60
CA ASN A 7 -11.33 1.01 6.03
C ASN A 7 -10.04 1.46 6.74
N ASP A 8 -9.48 0.56 7.55
CA ASP A 8 -8.11 0.68 8.04
C ASP A 8 -7.12 0.43 6.89
N GLU A 9 -5.98 1.11 6.92
CA GLU A 9 -4.93 0.98 5.91
C GLU A 9 -3.71 0.27 6.50
N GLU A 10 -3.06 -0.56 5.69
CA GLU A 10 -1.79 -1.18 6.02
C GLU A 10 -0.76 -0.79 4.97
N VAL A 11 0.49 -0.67 5.38
CA VAL A 11 1.64 -0.41 4.50
C VAL A 11 2.59 -1.59 4.53
N PHE A 12 3.05 -1.99 3.34
CA PHE A 12 3.97 -3.12 3.17
C PHE A 12 4.70 -3.06 1.83
N PRO A 13 5.92 -3.60 1.71
CA PRO A 13 6.63 -3.64 0.45
C PRO A 13 5.87 -4.44 -0.61
N VAL A 14 5.88 -3.92 -1.84
CA VAL A 14 5.36 -4.62 -3.03
C VAL A 14 6.33 -4.46 -4.19
N CYS A 15 6.35 -5.45 -5.07
CA CYS A 15 7.21 -5.46 -6.24
C CYS A 15 6.59 -6.28 -7.38
N SER A 16 7.16 -6.18 -8.59
CA SER A 16 6.82 -7.10 -9.68
C SER A 16 7.23 -8.54 -9.33
N PRO A 17 6.43 -9.57 -9.69
CA PRO A 17 6.81 -10.98 -9.54
C PRO A 17 8.14 -11.34 -10.22
N ARG A 18 8.62 -10.52 -11.16
CA ARG A 18 9.93 -10.66 -11.81
C ARG A 18 11.08 -10.61 -10.81
N LEU A 19 10.97 -9.80 -9.75
CA LEU A 19 12.02 -9.65 -8.73
C LEU A 19 12.14 -10.88 -7.82
N LEU A 20 11.15 -11.78 -7.82
CA LEU A 20 11.22 -13.03 -7.07
C LEU A 20 12.01 -14.14 -7.81
N ARG A 21 12.29 -13.94 -9.11
CA ARG A 21 12.92 -14.94 -9.99
C ARG A 21 14.22 -14.47 -10.64
N GLY A 22 14.67 -13.25 -10.34
CA GLY A 22 15.87 -12.66 -10.92
C GLY A 22 17.18 -13.21 -10.34
N ALA A 23 18.31 -12.61 -10.75
CA ALA A 23 19.64 -12.97 -10.27
C ALA A 23 19.80 -12.80 -8.74
N HIS A 24 19.12 -11.80 -8.18
CA HIS A 24 18.95 -11.61 -6.75
C HIS A 24 17.46 -11.75 -6.43
N PRO A 25 16.98 -12.94 -6.05
CA PRO A 25 15.56 -13.13 -5.73
C PRO A 25 15.24 -12.57 -4.35
N LEU A 26 14.19 -11.75 -4.24
CA LEU A 26 13.67 -11.28 -2.95
C LEU A 26 13.03 -12.44 -2.18
N ARG A 27 13.67 -12.91 -1.10
CA ARG A 27 13.15 -13.98 -0.24
C ARG A 27 13.05 -13.56 1.22
N VAL A 28 14.04 -12.82 1.69
CA VAL A 28 14.09 -12.27 3.05
C VAL A 28 14.27 -10.77 2.99
N PRO A 29 13.83 -10.00 4.02
CA PRO A 29 13.99 -8.54 4.05
C PRO A 29 15.42 -8.08 3.75
N GLY A 30 16.42 -8.85 4.17
CA GLY A 30 17.84 -8.57 3.91
C GLY A 30 18.23 -8.50 2.43
N ASP A 31 17.44 -9.10 1.52
CA ASP A 31 17.71 -9.09 0.08
C ASP A 31 17.45 -7.73 -0.56
N LEU A 32 16.73 -6.82 0.11
CA LEU A 32 16.48 -5.46 -0.34
C LEU A 32 17.77 -4.70 -0.70
N ARG A 33 18.92 -5.08 -0.12
CA ARG A 33 20.23 -4.51 -0.46
C ARG A 33 20.65 -4.65 -1.92
N HIS A 34 20.02 -5.56 -2.66
CA HIS A 34 20.30 -5.81 -4.08
C HIS A 34 19.30 -5.13 -5.02
N HIS A 35 18.28 -4.45 -4.48
CA HIS A 35 17.20 -3.88 -5.26
C HIS A 35 17.12 -2.37 -5.08
N THR A 36 16.50 -1.71 -6.05
CA THR A 36 16.14 -0.29 -5.94
C THR A 36 14.98 -0.13 -4.97
N ARG A 37 15.13 0.79 -4.02
CA ARG A 37 14.06 1.23 -3.12
C ARG A 37 13.37 2.45 -3.72
N ILE A 38 12.07 2.33 -3.94
CA ILE A 38 11.23 3.40 -4.49
C ILE A 38 10.52 4.07 -3.33
N HIS A 39 10.78 5.36 -3.15
CA HIS A 39 10.14 6.25 -2.20
C HIS A 39 8.99 6.97 -2.88
N THR A 40 7.92 7.21 -2.12
CA THR A 40 6.77 7.98 -2.60
C THR A 40 6.62 9.21 -1.71
N SER A 41 6.96 10.37 -2.26
CA SER A 41 6.89 11.68 -1.60
C SER A 41 5.64 12.41 -2.07
N SER A 42 4.48 12.14 -1.46
CA SER A 42 3.24 12.87 -1.79
C SER A 42 2.90 13.85 -0.67
N PRO A 43 2.24 14.98 -0.95
CA PRO A 43 1.70 15.86 0.11
C PRO A 43 0.74 15.14 1.08
N LEU A 44 0.15 14.02 0.65
CA LEU A 44 -0.72 13.17 1.47
C LEU A 44 0.04 12.09 2.24
N ILE A 45 1.33 11.87 1.94
CA ILE A 45 2.22 10.90 2.59
C ILE A 45 3.22 11.70 3.42
N LEU A 46 2.83 11.95 4.67
CA LEU A 46 3.56 12.85 5.56
C LEU A 46 4.87 12.24 6.09
N ARG A 47 5.11 10.95 5.88
CA ARG A 47 6.28 10.22 6.38
C ARG A 47 6.68 9.11 5.41
N ASP A 48 7.99 8.91 5.26
CA ASP A 48 8.53 7.69 4.64
C ASP A 48 8.30 6.50 5.58
N ASP A 49 7.57 5.49 5.08
CA ASP A 49 7.23 4.29 5.84
C ASP A 49 8.40 3.29 5.91
N TRP A 50 9.44 3.46 5.07
CA TRP A 50 10.58 2.54 5.00
C TRP A 50 11.35 2.39 6.31
N PRO A 51 11.77 3.45 7.03
CA PRO A 51 12.51 3.30 8.28
C PRO A 51 11.75 2.46 9.33
N LEU A 52 10.44 2.72 9.49
CA LEU A 52 9.61 1.97 10.42
C LEU A 52 9.47 0.50 9.99
N TRP A 53 9.27 0.26 8.70
CA TRP A 53 9.17 -1.12 8.19
C TRP A 53 10.49 -1.88 8.35
N LEU A 54 11.64 -1.23 8.15
CA LEU A 54 12.96 -1.84 8.33
C LEU A 54 13.29 -2.16 9.79
N GLU A 55 12.86 -1.31 10.73
CA GLU A 55 12.93 -1.59 12.17
C GLU A 55 12.13 -2.84 12.53
N GLU A 56 10.87 -2.93 12.10
CA GLU A 56 10.00 -4.08 12.35
C GLU A 56 10.47 -5.35 11.64
N ALA A 57 11.18 -5.21 10.52
CA ALA A 57 11.85 -6.32 9.84
C ALA A 57 13.17 -6.76 10.49
N GLY A 58 13.61 -6.09 11.57
CA GLY A 58 14.85 -6.40 12.30
C GLY A 58 16.13 -6.05 11.53
N ILE A 59 16.03 -5.19 10.51
CA ILE A 59 17.15 -4.77 9.65
C ILE A 59 17.21 -3.24 9.47
N PRO A 60 17.21 -2.45 10.56
CA PRO A 60 17.07 -0.99 10.51
C PRO A 60 18.18 -0.27 9.72
N GLN A 61 19.32 -0.91 9.52
CA GLN A 61 20.52 -0.33 8.89
C GLN A 61 20.75 -0.84 7.46
N ILE A 62 19.78 -1.51 6.83
CA ILE A 62 19.95 -1.96 5.46
C ILE A 62 19.93 -0.77 4.49
N SER A 63 20.95 -0.69 3.65
CA SER A 63 20.96 0.19 2.49
C SER A 63 20.47 -0.56 1.27
N ALA A 64 19.64 0.09 0.46
CA ALA A 64 19.25 -0.42 -0.85
C ALA A 64 20.41 -0.30 -1.86
N ALA A 65 20.34 -1.03 -2.98
CA ALA A 65 21.35 -0.90 -4.04
C ALA A 65 21.28 0.49 -4.71
N ASN A 66 20.06 1.01 -4.86
CA ASN A 66 19.75 2.33 -5.40
C ASN A 66 18.49 2.87 -4.72
N GLU A 67 18.28 4.18 -4.83
CA GLU A 67 17.06 4.84 -4.35
C GLU A 67 16.46 5.70 -5.47
N ILE A 68 15.14 5.67 -5.58
CA ILE A 68 14.37 6.52 -6.48
C ILE A 68 13.25 7.16 -5.68
N SER A 69 13.03 8.46 -5.86
CA SER A 69 11.90 9.18 -5.27
C SER A 69 10.91 9.59 -6.34
N CYS A 70 9.63 9.34 -6.08
CA CYS A 70 8.53 9.78 -6.92
C CYS A 70 7.59 10.69 -6.13
N ASP A 71 7.21 11.80 -6.73
CA ASP A 71 6.33 12.78 -6.07
C ASP A 71 4.85 12.36 -6.05
N LEU A 72 4.53 11.28 -6.77
CA LEU A 72 3.17 10.77 -6.95
C LEU A 72 3.12 9.26 -6.71
N LEU A 73 2.03 8.82 -6.08
CA LEU A 73 1.81 7.44 -5.67
C LEU A 73 1.53 6.48 -6.84
N TYR A 74 0.77 6.91 -7.86
CA TYR A 74 0.52 6.04 -9.01
C TYR A 74 1.79 5.77 -9.84
N PRO A 75 2.62 6.77 -10.18
CA PRO A 75 3.89 6.52 -10.84
C PRO A 75 4.82 5.58 -10.06
N SER A 76 4.94 5.71 -8.74
CA SER A 76 5.81 4.81 -7.96
C SER A 76 5.36 3.35 -8.02
N PHE A 77 4.05 3.10 -8.02
CA PHE A 77 3.51 1.75 -8.22
C PHE A 77 3.72 1.23 -9.64
N GLN A 78 3.55 2.07 -10.67
CA GLN A 78 3.86 1.67 -12.03
C GLN A 78 5.33 1.28 -12.16
N MET A 79 6.24 2.01 -11.52
CA MET A 79 7.66 1.66 -11.52
C MET A 79 7.94 0.28 -10.89
N ALA A 80 7.25 -0.03 -9.79
CA ALA A 80 7.35 -1.35 -9.17
C ALA A 80 6.75 -2.47 -10.05
N ILE A 81 5.63 -2.20 -10.74
CA ILE A 81 4.99 -3.13 -11.70
C ILE A 81 5.95 -3.46 -12.86
N GLU A 82 6.62 -2.45 -13.41
CA GLU A 82 7.62 -2.62 -14.47
C GLU A 82 8.90 -3.35 -14.00
N GLY A 83 9.03 -3.60 -12.69
CA GLY A 83 10.14 -4.32 -12.10
C GLY A 83 11.38 -3.45 -11.88
N MET A 84 11.22 -2.14 -11.76
CA MET A 84 12.35 -1.23 -11.50
C MET A 84 12.80 -1.22 -10.03
N GLY A 85 12.00 -1.76 -9.11
CA GLY A 85 12.33 -1.80 -7.70
C GLY A 85 11.19 -2.27 -6.81
N VAL A 86 11.36 -1.99 -5.52
CA VAL A 86 10.38 -2.29 -4.46
C VAL A 86 9.85 -0.96 -3.91
N VAL A 87 8.54 -0.88 -3.70
CA VAL A 87 7.86 0.32 -3.19
C VAL A 87 7.01 -0.04 -1.97
N MET A 88 6.81 0.90 -1.05
CA MET A 88 5.82 0.74 0.02
C MET A 88 4.41 0.86 -0.55
N GLY A 89 3.71 -0.27 -0.66
CA GLY A 89 2.33 -0.36 -1.07
C GLY A 89 1.36 0.06 0.04
N ARG A 90 0.19 0.55 -0.37
CA ARG A 90 -0.94 0.88 0.51
C ARG A 90 -2.08 -0.10 0.26
N SER A 91 -2.54 -0.78 1.30
CA SER A 91 -3.44 -1.95 1.19
C SER A 91 -4.68 -1.70 0.34
N ALA A 92 -5.28 -0.51 0.38
CA ALA A 92 -6.46 -0.15 -0.41
C ALA A 92 -6.12 0.09 -1.89
N VAL A 93 -4.93 0.60 -2.20
CA VAL A 93 -4.55 1.03 -3.56
C VAL A 93 -3.93 -0.11 -4.36
N VAL A 94 -2.96 -0.83 -3.77
CA VAL A 94 -2.24 -1.91 -4.48
C VAL A 94 -3.05 -3.20 -4.61
N ARG A 95 -4.25 -3.24 -4.02
CA ARG A 95 -5.10 -4.43 -3.93
C ARG A 95 -5.43 -5.06 -5.28
N SER A 96 -5.84 -4.22 -6.23
CA SER A 96 -6.21 -4.67 -7.58
C SER A 96 -4.99 -5.21 -8.32
N ASP A 97 -3.86 -4.53 -8.20
CA ASP A 97 -2.59 -4.96 -8.80
C ASP A 97 -2.10 -6.30 -8.26
N ILE A 98 -2.26 -6.54 -6.95
CA ILE A 98 -1.93 -7.82 -6.33
C ILE A 98 -2.89 -8.91 -6.81
N ALA A 99 -4.20 -8.63 -6.83
CA ALA A 99 -5.20 -9.58 -7.31
C ALA A 99 -4.98 -9.98 -8.79
N MET A 100 -4.53 -9.04 -9.62
CA MET A 100 -4.17 -9.28 -11.02
C MET A 100 -2.77 -9.91 -11.19
N GLY A 101 -2.00 -10.09 -10.11
CA GLY A 101 -0.64 -10.62 -10.15
C GLY A 101 0.40 -9.69 -10.78
N ARG A 102 0.08 -8.40 -10.95
CA ARG A 102 1.03 -7.37 -11.43
C ARG A 102 2.02 -6.99 -10.33
N LEU A 103 1.54 -6.95 -9.10
CA LEU A 103 2.34 -6.78 -7.90
C LEU A 103 2.25 -8.03 -7.02
N VAL A 104 3.28 -8.25 -6.23
CA VAL A 104 3.33 -9.29 -5.20
C VAL A 104 3.94 -8.72 -3.93
N GLU A 105 3.61 -9.34 -2.80
CA GLU A 105 4.20 -9.08 -1.50
C GLU A 105 5.41 -9.99 -1.32
N PRO A 106 6.65 -9.46 -1.33
CA PRO A 106 7.83 -10.28 -1.14
C PRO A 106 7.97 -10.75 0.32
N PHE A 107 7.32 -10.08 1.28
CA PHE A 107 7.44 -10.35 2.72
C PHE A 107 6.08 -10.33 3.42
N ALA A 108 5.96 -11.08 4.51
CA ALA A 108 4.71 -11.18 5.29
C ALA A 108 4.49 -10.01 6.27
N ILE A 109 5.46 -9.11 6.42
CA ILE A 109 5.43 -8.02 7.40
C ILE A 109 4.59 -6.86 6.84
N ARG A 110 3.52 -6.53 7.55
CA ARG A 110 2.65 -5.39 7.26
C ARG A 110 2.54 -4.51 8.50
N LEU A 111 2.53 -3.19 8.28
CA LEU A 111 2.36 -2.22 9.36
C LEU A 111 1.00 -1.53 9.27
N PRO A 112 0.30 -1.30 10.40
CA PRO A 112 -0.88 -0.47 10.39
C PRO A 112 -0.50 0.97 10.01
N SER A 113 -1.23 1.56 9.08
CA SER A 113 -1.09 2.98 8.79
C SER A 113 -1.91 3.80 9.79
N PRO A 114 -1.39 4.92 10.31
CA PRO A 114 -2.20 5.86 11.07
C PRO A 114 -3.22 6.61 10.19
N LEU A 115 -3.10 6.50 8.87
CA LEU A 115 -4.00 7.10 7.90
C LEU A 115 -5.13 6.12 7.53
N ALA A 116 -6.28 6.68 7.17
CA ALA A 116 -7.41 5.90 6.68
C ALA A 116 -8.25 6.74 5.70
N TYR A 117 -8.90 6.06 4.78
CA TYR A 117 -9.82 6.70 3.83
C TYR A 117 -11.16 6.98 4.51
N HIS A 118 -11.66 8.20 4.33
CA HIS A 118 -12.91 8.66 4.93
C HIS A 118 -13.83 9.30 3.89
N ILE A 119 -15.13 9.11 4.07
CA ILE A 119 -16.16 9.89 3.38
C ILE A 119 -16.43 11.13 4.23
N VAL A 120 -16.34 12.31 3.62
CA VAL A 120 -16.52 13.59 4.32
C VAL A 120 -17.63 14.42 3.68
N THR A 121 -18.46 15.05 4.52
CA THR A 121 -19.47 16.00 4.07
C THR A 121 -19.79 17.03 5.15
N GLU A 122 -20.45 18.11 4.76
CA GLU A 122 -20.95 19.09 5.71
C GLU A 122 -22.07 18.51 6.56
N GLU A 123 -22.11 18.88 7.82
CA GLU A 123 -22.96 18.23 8.83
C GLU A 123 -24.46 18.41 8.56
N HIS A 124 -24.85 19.56 8.03
CA HIS A 124 -26.23 19.81 7.63
C HIS A 124 -26.63 19.01 6.38
N ARG A 125 -25.67 18.70 5.49
CA ARG A 125 -25.90 17.90 4.27
C ARG A 125 -25.96 16.41 4.56
N ALA A 126 -25.28 15.93 5.60
CA ALA A 126 -25.33 14.55 6.05
C ALA A 126 -26.76 14.05 6.34
N LYS A 127 -27.67 14.96 6.74
CA LYS A 127 -29.07 14.65 7.03
C LYS A 127 -29.95 14.55 5.77
N LEU A 128 -29.47 14.99 4.61
CA LEU A 128 -30.23 14.93 3.37
C LEU A 128 -30.39 13.46 2.94
N PRO A 129 -31.62 13.00 2.62
CA PRO A 129 -31.86 11.61 2.26
C PRO A 129 -30.95 11.09 1.14
N LYS A 130 -30.72 11.89 0.10
CA LYS A 130 -29.82 11.53 -1.02
C LYS A 130 -28.37 11.31 -0.59
N VAL A 131 -27.88 12.08 0.38
CA VAL A 131 -26.50 11.96 0.88
C VAL A 131 -26.40 10.70 1.73
N LYS A 132 -27.34 10.49 2.64
CA LYS A 132 -27.40 9.28 3.46
C LYS A 132 -27.44 8.02 2.59
N SER A 133 -28.33 7.96 1.60
CA SER A 133 -28.44 6.81 0.69
C SER A 133 -27.14 6.53 -0.07
N PHE A 134 -26.44 7.57 -0.52
CA PHE A 134 -25.16 7.42 -1.21
C PHE A 134 -24.06 6.92 -0.27
N VAL A 135 -23.94 7.49 0.94
CA VAL A 135 -22.96 7.07 1.95
C VAL A 135 -23.20 5.61 2.35
N ASP A 136 -24.45 5.24 2.62
CA ASP A 136 -24.84 3.87 3.01
C ASP A 136 -24.58 2.86 1.89
N TRP A 137 -24.83 3.23 0.63
CA TRP A 137 -24.45 2.42 -0.52
C TRP A 137 -22.94 2.28 -0.64
N LEU A 138 -22.20 3.39 -0.61
CA LEU A 138 -20.74 3.40 -0.80
C LEU A 138 -20.03 2.57 0.28
N LEU A 139 -20.43 2.71 1.55
CA LEU A 139 -19.87 1.92 2.65
C LEU A 139 -20.14 0.42 2.49
N ARG A 140 -21.27 0.02 1.87
CA ARG A 140 -21.55 -1.39 1.56
C ARG A 140 -20.66 -1.90 0.43
N GLU A 141 -20.51 -1.14 -0.65
CA GLU A 141 -19.64 -1.50 -1.78
C GLU A 141 -18.18 -1.68 -1.34
N PHE A 142 -17.67 -0.79 -0.49
CA PHE A 142 -16.31 -0.91 0.04
C PHE A 142 -16.14 -2.14 0.93
N LYS A 143 -17.12 -2.45 1.79
CA LYS A 143 -17.07 -3.66 2.64
C LYS A 143 -17.05 -4.93 1.80
N GLN A 144 -17.88 -5.00 0.76
CA GLN A 144 -17.92 -6.15 -0.15
C GLN A 144 -16.58 -6.28 -0.89
N THR A 145 -16.17 -5.20 -1.55
CA THR A 145 -14.90 -5.16 -2.28
C THR A 145 -13.78 -5.62 -1.38
N MET A 146 -13.60 -5.04 -0.18
CA MET A 146 -12.48 -5.33 0.74
C MET A 146 -12.44 -6.76 1.30
N SER A 147 -13.55 -7.51 1.26
CA SER A 147 -13.60 -8.90 1.74
C SER A 147 -13.11 -9.96 0.74
N GLU A 148 -13.07 -9.66 -0.56
CA GLU A 148 -12.89 -10.67 -1.63
C GLU A 148 -11.44 -11.04 -1.98
N VAL A 149 -10.42 -10.29 -1.53
CA VAL A 149 -9.02 -10.59 -1.85
C VAL A 149 -8.43 -11.49 -0.75
N PRO A 150 -7.92 -12.70 -1.09
CA PRO A 150 -7.30 -13.59 -0.13
C PRO A 150 -6.12 -12.88 0.55
N ARG A 151 -6.13 -12.81 1.89
CA ARG A 151 -4.91 -12.49 2.65
C ARG A 151 -3.90 -13.59 2.31
N SER A 152 -2.82 -13.23 1.62
CA SER A 152 -1.73 -14.17 1.30
C SER A 152 -1.22 -14.80 2.59
N LYS A 153 -1.69 -16.02 2.90
CA LYS A 153 -1.15 -16.87 3.94
C LYS A 153 -0.02 -17.67 3.31
N ASN A 154 1.17 -17.10 3.24
CA ASN A 154 2.36 -17.92 2.94
C ASN A 154 2.97 -18.42 4.24
N ARG A 155 2.86 -19.76 4.38
CA ARG A 155 3.66 -20.62 5.25
C ARG A 155 5.12 -20.63 4.80
#